data_AF-A0A2K3L8K7-F1
#
_entry.id   AF-A0A2K3L8K7-F1
#
_cell.length_a   1.000
_cell.length_b   1.000
_cell.length_c   1.000
_cell.angle_alpha   90.00
_cell.angle_beta   90.00
_cell.angle_gamma   90.00
#
_symmetry.space_group_name_H-M   'P 1'
#
loop_
_entity.id
_entity.type
_entity.pdbx_description
1 polymer ?
#
loop_
_entity_poly.entity_id
_entity_poly.type
_entity_poly.pdbx_seq_one_letter_code
_entity_poly.pdbx_strand_id
1 'polypeptide(L)'
;MQREYEEFRVRINSLVAKAKKVPEEGWTMQDGTPWPGNDICDHPGMIQVFLGENGGCDMDGNILPRLVYVSREKRPSFNHQRKAGALNALVRVSAVLSNAPFVLNLDYNHYINNSKAIREAMCFMMDPLLGKRVCYVQFSQRFDGINSSDQYANQTNTFADINMKGLDGIQGPTYVGTGCVFRRQAFYGFDAPKKKKSPNKTCNCWLKCCCFGLCCMGKRKKNKKLKKSKSKLELMDISHRKVHSESSIDGSTIGNEDILAPISSQKFVKKFGQSPIFIASTQLVDGETVKHGSLASQLTESIHVISCGYEEKTEWGKEVNKMLMKIQ
;
A
#
# COMPACT_ATOMS: atom_id res chain seq x y z
N MET A 1 -1.19 15.16 -32.56
CA MET A 1 -1.62 13.90 -31.88
C MET A 1 -1.38 12.63 -32.70
N GLN A 2 -2.21 12.24 -33.69
CA GLN A 2 -2.02 10.92 -34.35
C GLN A 2 -0.67 10.78 -35.07
N ARG A 3 -0.25 11.81 -35.81
CA ARG A 3 1.06 11.85 -36.47
C ARG A 3 2.22 11.74 -35.47
N GLU A 4 2.20 12.55 -34.41
CA GLU A 4 3.23 12.52 -33.35
C GLU A 4 3.29 11.15 -32.65
N TYR A 5 2.13 10.51 -32.45
CA TYR A 5 2.06 9.16 -31.91
C TYR A 5 2.73 8.15 -32.86
N GLU A 6 2.49 8.24 -34.16
CA GLU A 6 3.13 7.37 -35.15
C GLU A 6 4.65 7.57 -35.19
N GLU A 7 5.12 8.83 -35.14
CA GLU A 7 6.54 9.15 -35.03
C GLU A 7 7.16 8.62 -33.73
N PHE A 8 6.44 8.70 -32.61
CA PHE A 8 6.83 8.06 -31.34
C PHE A 8 6.91 6.54 -31.48
N ARG A 9 5.91 5.90 -32.10
CA ARG A 9 5.87 4.45 -32.33
C ARG A 9 7.07 3.98 -33.14
N VAL A 10 7.43 4.70 -34.21
CA VAL A 10 8.60 4.40 -35.04
C VAL A 10 9.90 4.49 -34.22
N ARG A 11 10.06 5.54 -33.38
CA ARG A 11 11.22 5.68 -32.50
C ARG A 11 11.35 4.52 -31.51
N ILE A 12 10.25 4.12 -30.86
CA ILE A 12 10.25 2.97 -29.95
C ILE A 12 10.59 1.68 -30.70
N ASN A 13 10.01 1.44 -31.88
CA ASN A 13 10.32 0.27 -32.69
C ASN A 13 11.81 0.21 -33.10
N SER A 14 12.43 1.35 -33.40
CA SER A 14 13.86 1.43 -33.66
C SER A 14 14.68 1.02 -32.43
N LEU A 15 14.29 1.43 -31.23
CA LEU A 15 14.96 1.03 -29.99
C LEU A 15 14.80 -0.46 -29.72
N VAL A 16 13.60 -1.02 -29.94
CA VAL A 16 13.35 -2.46 -29.81
C VAL A 16 14.20 -3.26 -30.81
N ALA A 17 14.31 -2.79 -32.06
CA ALA A 17 15.14 -3.43 -33.07
C ALA A 17 16.63 -3.38 -32.69
N LYS A 18 17.11 -2.26 -32.14
CA LYS A 18 18.47 -2.12 -31.62
C LYS A 18 18.72 -3.06 -30.43
N ALA A 19 17.75 -3.16 -29.51
CA ALA A 19 17.86 -3.98 -28.30
C ALA A 19 17.99 -5.49 -28.58
N LYS A 20 17.54 -5.97 -29.74
CA LYS A 20 17.72 -7.37 -30.16
C LYS A 20 19.19 -7.73 -30.44
N LYS A 21 20.04 -6.74 -30.72
CA LYS A 21 21.48 -6.93 -30.99
C LYS A 21 22.25 -6.56 -29.74
N VAL A 22 22.54 -7.56 -28.90
CA VAL A 22 23.28 -7.37 -27.65
C VAL A 22 24.76 -7.15 -27.99
N PRO A 23 25.40 -6.04 -27.57
CA PRO A 23 26.83 -5.81 -27.78
C PRO A 23 27.68 -6.79 -26.95
N GLU A 24 28.84 -7.20 -27.48
CA GLU A 24 29.76 -8.11 -26.77
C GLU A 24 30.34 -7.49 -25.49
N GLU A 25 30.63 -6.19 -25.53
CA GLU A 25 31.14 -5.42 -24.37
C GLU A 25 30.04 -5.02 -23.38
N GLY A 26 28.79 -5.41 -23.64
CA GLY A 26 27.61 -5.04 -22.86
C GLY A 26 26.98 -3.72 -23.29
N TRP A 27 25.90 -3.34 -22.61
CA TRP A 27 25.20 -2.09 -22.88
C TRP A 27 25.97 -0.89 -22.30
N THR A 28 25.92 0.22 -23.02
CA THR A 28 26.49 1.50 -22.63
C THR A 28 25.40 2.57 -22.62
N MET A 29 25.46 3.45 -21.63
CA MET A 29 24.59 4.61 -21.50
C MET A 29 24.96 5.68 -22.54
N GLN A 30 24.09 6.68 -22.70
CA GLN A 30 24.35 7.78 -23.65
C GLN A 30 25.54 8.66 -23.27
N ASP A 31 25.88 8.71 -21.97
CA ASP A 31 27.03 9.43 -21.43
C ASP A 31 28.35 8.63 -21.54
N GLY A 32 28.32 7.44 -22.14
CA GLY A 32 29.49 6.57 -22.32
C GLY A 32 29.79 5.67 -21.13
N THR A 33 29.02 5.74 -20.03
CA THR A 33 29.21 4.85 -18.88
C THR A 33 28.64 3.46 -19.15
N PRO A 34 29.23 2.37 -18.61
CA PRO A 34 28.68 1.03 -18.75
C PRO A 34 27.32 0.94 -18.02
N TRP A 35 26.36 0.23 -18.63
CA TRP A 35 25.06 0.00 -18.01
C TRP A 35 25.21 -0.84 -16.73
N PRO A 36 24.74 -0.37 -15.56
CA PRO A 36 24.94 -1.09 -14.31
C PRO A 36 24.23 -2.45 -14.26
N GLY A 37 23.20 -2.66 -15.08
CA GLY A 37 22.43 -3.91 -15.17
C GLY A 37 22.85 -4.84 -16.30
N ASN A 38 24.13 -4.85 -16.71
CA ASN A 38 24.63 -5.75 -17.76
C ASN A 38 24.55 -7.23 -17.35
N ASP A 39 24.84 -7.55 -16.08
CA ASP A 39 24.59 -8.88 -15.53
C ASP A 39 23.18 -8.93 -14.90
N ILE A 40 22.33 -9.82 -15.42
CA ILE A 40 20.94 -9.97 -14.98
C ILE A 40 20.78 -10.61 -13.58
N CYS A 41 21.83 -11.28 -13.11
CA CYS A 41 21.90 -12.03 -11.86
C CYS A 41 22.70 -11.27 -10.78
N ASP A 42 23.60 -10.38 -11.18
CA ASP A 42 24.44 -9.58 -10.28
C ASP A 42 24.49 -8.11 -10.72
N HIS A 43 23.63 -7.27 -10.16
CA HIS A 43 23.61 -5.83 -10.42
C HIS A 43 23.15 -5.01 -9.23
N PRO A 44 23.64 -3.77 -9.10
CA PRO A 44 23.18 -2.85 -8.06
C PRO A 44 21.72 -2.43 -8.28
N GLY A 45 21.08 -1.98 -7.19
CA GLY A 45 19.78 -1.33 -7.27
C GLY A 45 19.88 0.02 -7.97
N MET A 46 18.90 0.34 -8.80
CA MET A 46 18.86 1.58 -9.58
C MET A 46 17.52 2.27 -9.39
N ILE A 47 17.53 3.57 -9.12
CA ILE A 47 16.32 4.39 -9.04
C ILE A 47 16.51 5.63 -9.91
N GLN A 48 15.55 5.91 -10.78
CA GLN A 48 15.56 7.09 -11.64
C GLN A 48 14.20 7.79 -11.58
N VAL A 49 14.21 9.11 -11.45
CA VAL A 49 13.01 9.95 -11.43
C VAL A 49 12.95 10.74 -12.74
N PHE A 50 11.88 10.58 -13.51
CA PHE A 50 11.74 11.20 -14.83
C PHE A 50 10.84 12.43 -14.84
N LEU A 51 9.63 12.32 -14.28
CA LEU A 51 8.62 13.38 -14.26
C LEU A 51 8.41 13.90 -12.83
N GLY A 52 7.57 14.93 -12.65
CA GLY A 52 7.25 15.55 -11.36
C GLY A 52 7.80 16.97 -11.28
N GLU A 53 7.91 17.50 -10.07
CA GLU A 53 8.37 18.88 -9.80
C GLU A 53 9.69 19.23 -10.49
N ASN A 54 10.60 18.25 -10.61
CA ASN A 54 11.92 18.43 -11.23
C ASN A 54 12.01 17.89 -12.67
N GLY A 55 10.92 17.30 -13.19
CA GLY A 55 10.91 16.51 -14.43
C GLY A 55 10.27 17.19 -15.64
N GLY A 56 9.97 18.49 -15.53
CA GLY A 56 9.35 19.29 -16.58
C GLY A 56 7.83 19.44 -16.43
N CYS A 57 7.28 20.42 -17.14
CA CYS A 57 5.84 20.70 -17.22
C CYS A 57 5.28 20.25 -18.57
N ASP A 58 3.96 20.10 -18.66
CA ASP A 58 3.27 19.95 -19.94
C ASP A 58 3.34 21.25 -20.78
N MET A 59 2.74 21.23 -21.97
CA MET A 59 2.75 22.39 -22.87
C MET A 59 2.01 23.61 -22.31
N ASP A 60 1.11 23.40 -21.35
CA ASP A 60 0.31 24.44 -20.69
C ASP A 60 0.97 24.91 -19.38
N GLY A 61 2.14 24.37 -19.02
CA GLY A 61 2.87 24.72 -17.80
C GLY A 61 2.41 23.95 -16.54
N ASN A 62 1.56 22.94 -16.66
CA ASN A 62 1.15 22.11 -15.53
C ASN A 62 2.17 21.02 -15.23
N ILE A 63 2.34 20.71 -13.95
CA ILE A 63 3.26 19.67 -13.49
C ILE A 63 2.66 18.29 -13.79
N LEU A 64 3.45 17.42 -14.43
CA LEU A 64 3.07 16.03 -14.68
C LEU A 64 3.30 15.15 -13.44
N PRO A 65 2.51 14.08 -13.25
CA PRO A 65 2.73 13.13 -12.15
C PRO A 65 4.12 12.52 -12.17
N ARG A 66 4.75 12.41 -10.99
CA ARG A 66 6.09 11.85 -10.84
C ARG A 66 6.14 10.39 -11.32
N LEU A 67 7.07 10.10 -12.22
CA LEU A 67 7.37 8.74 -12.69
C LEU A 67 8.73 8.30 -12.12
N VAL A 68 8.73 7.21 -11.36
CA VAL A 68 9.93 6.63 -10.73
C VAL A 68 10.17 5.24 -11.31
N TYR A 69 11.32 5.06 -11.94
CA TYR A 69 11.83 3.75 -12.34
C TYR A 69 12.64 3.15 -11.20
N VAL A 70 12.39 1.88 -10.92
CA VAL A 70 13.07 1.12 -9.85
C VAL A 70 13.51 -0.23 -10.41
N SER A 71 14.82 -0.47 -10.39
CA SER A 71 15.42 -1.81 -10.54
C SER A 71 15.97 -2.23 -9.19
N ARG A 72 15.59 -3.42 -8.72
CA ARG A 72 16.09 -3.97 -7.44
C ARG A 72 17.55 -4.39 -7.58
N GLU A 73 18.27 -4.38 -6.47
CA GLU A 73 19.56 -5.05 -6.42
C GLU A 73 19.35 -6.57 -6.55
N LYS A 74 20.20 -7.21 -7.35
CA LYS A 74 20.25 -8.67 -7.44
C LYS A 74 21.65 -9.16 -7.20
N ARG A 75 21.74 -10.26 -6.46
CA ARG A 75 22.96 -11.02 -6.20
C ARG A 75 22.65 -12.51 -6.34
N PRO A 76 23.57 -13.35 -6.84
CA PRO A 76 23.34 -14.78 -7.06
C PRO A 76 22.96 -15.56 -5.80
N SER A 77 23.44 -15.13 -4.62
CA SER A 77 23.22 -15.80 -3.34
C SER A 77 21.83 -15.56 -2.72
N PHE A 78 21.00 -14.69 -3.31
CA PHE A 78 19.72 -14.27 -2.73
C PHE A 78 18.53 -14.78 -3.55
N ASN A 79 17.47 -15.22 -2.87
CA ASN A 79 16.20 -15.53 -3.53
C ASN A 79 15.35 -14.26 -3.68
N HIS A 80 15.08 -13.87 -4.94
CA HIS A 80 14.44 -12.61 -5.30
C HIS A 80 12.90 -12.63 -5.33
N GLN A 81 12.27 -13.79 -5.10
CA GLN A 81 10.81 -13.94 -4.98
C GLN A 81 9.99 -13.36 -6.15
N ARG A 82 10.55 -13.40 -7.37
CA ARG A 82 9.92 -12.96 -8.64
C ARG A 82 9.07 -11.68 -8.48
N LYS A 83 7.77 -11.74 -8.83
CA LYS A 83 6.80 -10.62 -8.78
C LYS A 83 6.55 -10.11 -7.36
N ALA A 84 6.47 -11.01 -6.37
CA ALA A 84 6.14 -10.62 -5.00
C ALA A 84 7.28 -9.81 -4.36
N GLY A 85 8.54 -10.21 -4.57
CA GLY A 85 9.69 -9.42 -4.12
C GLY A 85 9.78 -8.05 -4.82
N ALA A 86 9.38 -7.97 -6.09
CA ALA A 86 9.31 -6.69 -6.81
C ALA A 86 8.25 -5.75 -6.18
N LEU A 87 7.05 -6.27 -5.91
CA LEU A 87 5.98 -5.50 -5.27
C LEU A 87 6.35 -5.09 -3.83
N ASN A 88 7.02 -5.96 -3.06
CA ASN A 88 7.53 -5.62 -1.72
C ASN A 88 8.47 -4.42 -1.77
N ALA A 89 9.46 -4.45 -2.67
CA ALA A 89 10.41 -3.36 -2.85
C ALA A 89 9.72 -2.06 -3.26
N LEU A 90 8.76 -2.11 -4.20
CA LEU A 90 7.99 -0.94 -4.62
C LEU A 90 7.19 -0.33 -3.47
N VAL A 91 6.59 -1.14 -2.60
CA VAL A 91 5.87 -0.64 -1.41
C VAL A 91 6.82 0.12 -0.49
N ARG A 92 8.05 -0.38 -0.27
CA ARG A 92 9.07 0.28 0.56
C ARG A 92 9.57 1.59 -0.05
N VAL A 93 9.97 1.58 -1.32
CA VAL A 93 10.43 2.79 -2.02
C VAL A 93 9.33 3.85 -2.03
N SER A 94 8.10 3.45 -2.35
CA SER A 94 6.96 4.36 -2.37
C SER A 94 6.71 5.00 -1.01
N ALA A 95 6.91 4.26 0.10
CA ALA A 95 6.79 4.78 1.45
C ALA A 95 7.83 5.86 1.77
N VAL A 96 9.07 5.68 1.30
CA VAL A 96 10.15 6.66 1.48
C VAL A 96 9.94 7.92 0.61
N LEU A 97 9.54 7.75 -0.65
CA LEU A 97 9.48 8.86 -1.61
C LEU A 97 8.19 9.70 -1.56
N SER A 98 7.04 9.08 -1.28
CA SER A 98 5.72 9.71 -1.44
C SER A 98 4.70 9.35 -0.36
N ASN A 99 4.91 8.23 0.33
CA ASN A 99 4.04 7.66 1.36
C ASN A 99 2.53 7.64 1.05
N ALA A 100 2.13 7.50 -0.22
CA ALA A 100 0.73 7.56 -0.60
C ALA A 100 -0.13 6.51 0.16
N PRO A 101 -1.27 6.89 0.79
CA PRO A 101 -2.03 6.01 1.67
C PRO A 101 -2.76 4.89 0.91
N PHE A 102 -2.93 5.05 -0.40
CA PHE A 102 -3.51 4.07 -1.30
C PHE A 102 -2.52 3.70 -2.40
N VAL A 103 -2.53 2.44 -2.82
CA VAL A 103 -1.61 1.90 -3.83
C VAL A 103 -2.42 1.07 -4.83
N LEU A 104 -2.36 1.45 -6.11
CA LEU A 104 -2.93 0.67 -7.21
C LEU A 104 -1.86 -0.27 -7.78
N ASN A 105 -2.19 -1.55 -7.93
CA ASN A 105 -1.34 -2.48 -8.66
C ASN A 105 -1.89 -2.76 -10.07
N LEU A 106 -1.00 -2.80 -11.07
CA LEU A 106 -1.35 -3.08 -12.45
C LEU A 106 -0.25 -3.92 -13.12
N ASP A 107 -0.68 -4.91 -13.89
CA ASP A 107 0.19 -5.70 -14.76
C ASP A 107 0.41 -5.02 -16.12
N TYR A 108 1.53 -5.32 -16.77
CA TYR A 108 1.96 -4.68 -18.03
C TYR A 108 0.97 -4.85 -19.19
N ASN A 109 0.15 -5.90 -19.17
CA ASN A 109 -0.85 -6.21 -20.19
C ASN A 109 -2.24 -5.64 -19.86
N HIS A 110 -2.37 -4.84 -18.80
CA HIS A 110 -3.60 -4.16 -18.42
C HIS A 110 -3.40 -2.65 -18.46
N TYR A 111 -4.40 -1.92 -18.94
CA TYR A 111 -4.41 -0.46 -18.97
C TYR A 111 -5.68 0.07 -18.32
N ILE A 112 -5.63 1.33 -17.88
CA ILE A 112 -6.81 2.02 -17.31
C ILE A 112 -7.66 2.50 -18.49
N ASN A 113 -8.83 1.90 -18.67
CA ASN A 113 -9.76 2.26 -19.75
C ASN A 113 -10.62 3.49 -19.44
N ASN A 114 -10.84 3.79 -18.16
CA ASN A 114 -11.68 4.89 -17.69
C ASN A 114 -10.90 5.75 -16.69
N SER A 115 -10.73 7.04 -17.00
CA SER A 115 -10.03 7.99 -16.14
C SER A 115 -10.70 8.21 -14.78
N LYS A 116 -11.96 7.79 -14.61
CA LYS A 116 -12.71 7.86 -13.34
C LYS A 116 -12.46 6.68 -12.42
N ALA A 117 -11.80 5.60 -12.86
CA ALA A 117 -11.65 4.37 -12.08
C ALA A 117 -11.01 4.62 -10.70
N ILE A 118 -9.97 5.45 -10.63
CA ILE A 118 -9.32 5.78 -9.35
C ILE A 118 -10.28 6.56 -8.44
N ARG A 119 -11.07 7.50 -8.99
CA ARG A 119 -12.08 8.25 -8.24
C ARG A 119 -13.18 7.32 -7.70
N GLU A 120 -13.61 6.34 -8.49
CA GLU A 120 -14.60 5.33 -8.05
C GLU A 120 -14.07 4.47 -6.90
N ALA A 121 -12.80 4.03 -6.95
CA ALA A 121 -12.18 3.33 -5.82
C ALA A 121 -12.14 4.20 -4.56
N MET A 122 -11.88 5.50 -4.72
CA MET A 122 -11.86 6.44 -3.61
C MET A 122 -13.23 6.59 -2.93
N CYS A 123 -14.34 6.46 -3.65
CA CYS A 123 -15.67 6.50 -3.05
C CYS A 123 -15.85 5.42 -1.96
N PHE A 124 -15.33 4.21 -2.19
CA PHE A 124 -15.37 3.15 -1.18
C PHE A 124 -14.34 3.35 -0.07
N MET A 125 -13.12 3.75 -0.44
CA MET A 125 -12.01 3.89 0.50
C MET A 125 -12.13 5.06 1.47
N MET A 126 -12.78 6.13 1.02
CA MET A 126 -12.99 7.37 1.77
C MET A 126 -14.41 7.49 2.35
N ASP A 127 -15.23 6.44 2.23
CA ASP A 127 -16.54 6.40 2.88
C ASP A 127 -16.38 6.60 4.42
N PRO A 128 -17.05 7.60 5.02
CA PRO A 128 -16.90 7.89 6.45
C PRO A 128 -17.31 6.74 7.39
N LEU A 129 -18.22 5.87 6.94
CA LEU A 129 -18.81 4.78 7.72
C LEU A 129 -18.06 3.46 7.50
N LEU A 130 -17.77 3.12 6.24
CA LEU A 130 -17.21 1.84 5.83
C LEU A 130 -15.73 1.93 5.47
N GLY A 131 -15.27 3.06 4.93
CA GLY A 131 -13.98 3.20 4.26
C GLY A 131 -12.78 2.83 5.11
N LYS A 132 -12.80 3.15 6.42
CA LYS A 132 -11.75 2.77 7.38
C LYS A 132 -11.53 1.26 7.51
N ARG A 133 -12.54 0.44 7.16
CA ARG A 133 -12.47 -1.03 7.19
C ARG A 133 -12.25 -1.65 5.82
N VAL A 134 -12.26 -0.85 4.76
CA VAL A 134 -11.94 -1.32 3.41
C VAL A 134 -10.43 -1.49 3.31
N CYS A 135 -10.03 -2.73 3.03
CA CYS A 135 -8.64 -3.13 2.84
C CYS A 135 -8.18 -2.85 1.42
N TYR A 136 -9.01 -3.22 0.44
CA TYR A 136 -8.77 -2.98 -0.97
C TYR A 136 -10.09 -2.93 -1.76
N VAL A 137 -10.03 -2.35 -2.97
CA VAL A 137 -11.10 -2.36 -3.97
C VAL A 137 -10.57 -3.09 -5.20
N GLN A 138 -11.16 -4.25 -5.51
CA GLN A 138 -10.80 -5.06 -6.67
C GLN A 138 -11.68 -4.69 -7.87
N PHE A 139 -11.04 -4.30 -8.98
CA PHE A 139 -11.75 -4.10 -10.24
C PHE A 139 -11.92 -5.42 -10.98
N SER A 140 -13.05 -5.57 -11.69
CA SER A 140 -13.26 -6.67 -12.62
C SER A 140 -12.31 -6.52 -13.81
N GLN A 141 -11.52 -7.56 -14.06
CA GLN A 141 -10.67 -7.64 -15.25
C GLN A 141 -11.54 -7.96 -16.47
N ARG A 142 -11.32 -7.24 -17.57
CA ARG A 142 -11.98 -7.44 -18.86
C ARG A 142 -10.90 -7.52 -19.92
N PHE A 143 -11.07 -8.44 -20.87
CA PHE A 143 -10.10 -8.68 -21.94
C PHE A 143 -10.68 -8.23 -23.29
N ASP A 144 -9.84 -7.58 -24.08
CA ASP A 144 -10.17 -7.16 -25.44
C ASP A 144 -9.83 -8.26 -26.45
N GLY A 145 -10.38 -8.18 -27.67
CA GLY A 145 -10.03 -9.08 -28.77
C GLY A 145 -10.61 -10.50 -28.66
N ILE A 146 -11.70 -10.67 -27.89
CA ILE A 146 -12.37 -11.96 -27.74
C ILE A 146 -13.23 -12.24 -28.98
N ASN A 147 -13.08 -13.43 -29.56
CA ASN A 147 -13.92 -13.86 -30.68
C ASN A 147 -15.38 -14.05 -30.23
N SER A 148 -16.31 -13.74 -31.13
CA SER A 148 -17.76 -13.94 -30.97
C SER A 148 -18.15 -15.32 -30.43
N SER A 149 -17.45 -16.38 -30.84
CA SER A 149 -17.76 -17.75 -30.42
C SER A 149 -17.24 -18.10 -29.02
N ASP A 150 -16.34 -17.30 -28.43
CA ASP A 150 -15.67 -17.46 -27.13
C ASP A 150 -15.55 -18.92 -26.63
N GLN A 151 -15.03 -19.81 -27.49
CA GLN A 151 -14.98 -21.25 -27.21
C GLN A 151 -14.11 -21.59 -25.99
N TYR A 152 -13.17 -20.70 -25.66
CA TYR A 152 -12.26 -20.83 -24.52
C TYR A 152 -12.79 -20.15 -23.25
N ALA A 153 -13.98 -19.54 -23.29
CA ALA A 153 -14.59 -18.83 -22.17
C ALA A 153 -13.68 -17.75 -21.55
N ASN A 154 -12.93 -17.03 -22.40
CA ASN A 154 -11.93 -16.05 -21.98
C ASN A 154 -12.54 -14.77 -21.42
N GLN A 155 -13.84 -14.53 -21.60
CA GLN A 155 -14.53 -13.39 -20.97
C GLN A 155 -14.52 -13.48 -19.44
N THR A 156 -14.47 -14.69 -18.87
CA THR A 156 -14.48 -14.93 -17.41
C THR A 156 -15.67 -14.31 -16.64
N ASN A 157 -16.77 -13.96 -17.34
CA ASN A 157 -17.94 -13.28 -16.75
C ASN A 157 -18.53 -14.04 -15.56
N THR A 158 -18.60 -15.38 -15.61
CA THR A 158 -19.10 -16.19 -14.49
C THR A 158 -18.29 -15.96 -13.22
N PHE A 159 -16.96 -15.90 -13.34
CA PHE A 159 -16.10 -15.65 -12.20
C PHE A 159 -16.27 -14.21 -11.69
N ALA A 160 -16.19 -13.22 -12.57
CA ALA A 160 -16.21 -11.81 -12.20
C ALA A 160 -17.60 -11.29 -11.77
N ASP A 161 -18.66 -11.66 -12.47
CA ASP A 161 -20.00 -11.09 -12.28
C ASP A 161 -20.89 -11.93 -11.36
N ILE A 162 -20.65 -13.23 -11.21
CA ILE A 162 -21.44 -14.08 -10.31
C ILE A 162 -20.66 -14.35 -9.01
N ASN A 163 -19.51 -15.02 -9.11
CA ASN A 163 -18.80 -15.47 -7.90
C ASN A 163 -18.27 -14.30 -7.07
N MET A 164 -17.57 -13.35 -7.71
CA MET A 164 -16.94 -12.25 -6.99
C MET A 164 -17.95 -11.28 -6.38
N LYS A 165 -19.07 -11.00 -7.07
CA LYS A 165 -20.19 -10.23 -6.51
C LYS A 165 -20.89 -10.98 -5.36
N GLY A 166 -21.01 -12.31 -5.46
CA GLY A 166 -21.52 -13.13 -4.36
C GLY A 166 -20.66 -13.02 -3.09
N LEU A 167 -19.33 -13.07 -3.24
CA LEU A 167 -18.40 -12.92 -2.12
C LEU A 167 -18.40 -11.52 -1.53
N ASP A 168 -18.65 -10.50 -2.34
CA ASP A 168 -18.78 -9.10 -1.90
C ASP A 168 -19.92 -8.91 -0.89
N GLY A 169 -21.00 -9.67 -1.02
CA GLY A 169 -22.12 -9.67 -0.06
C GLY A 169 -21.77 -10.24 1.33
N ILE A 170 -20.65 -10.95 1.48
CA ILE A 170 -20.23 -11.57 2.74
C ILE A 170 -19.04 -10.81 3.36
N GLN A 171 -17.92 -10.75 2.63
CA GLN A 171 -16.65 -10.23 3.17
C GLN A 171 -15.83 -9.44 2.13
N GLY A 172 -16.15 -9.56 0.84
CA GLY A 172 -15.41 -8.93 -0.25
C GLY A 172 -14.92 -9.94 -1.29
N PRO A 173 -14.62 -9.48 -2.52
CA PRO A 173 -13.98 -10.28 -3.55
C PRO A 173 -12.59 -10.78 -3.12
N THR A 174 -12.03 -11.75 -3.84
CA THR A 174 -10.63 -12.16 -3.67
C THR A 174 -9.69 -11.28 -4.50
N TYR A 175 -8.44 -11.13 -4.07
CA TYR A 175 -7.45 -10.44 -4.90
C TYR A 175 -6.92 -11.37 -5.99
N VAL A 176 -6.95 -10.88 -7.24
CA VAL A 176 -6.70 -11.68 -8.46
C VAL A 176 -5.41 -11.31 -9.19
N GLY A 177 -4.52 -10.52 -8.57
CA GLY A 177 -3.16 -10.28 -9.08
C GLY A 177 -2.91 -8.95 -9.80
N THR A 178 -3.96 -8.23 -10.22
CA THR A 178 -3.89 -6.91 -10.88
C THR A 178 -5.21 -6.14 -10.73
N GLY A 179 -5.20 -4.82 -10.95
CA GLY A 179 -6.38 -3.97 -10.99
C GLY A 179 -6.99 -3.79 -9.60
N CYS A 180 -6.16 -3.63 -8.58
CA CYS A 180 -6.62 -3.55 -7.20
C CYS A 180 -6.01 -2.34 -6.48
N VAL A 181 -6.86 -1.52 -5.87
CA VAL A 181 -6.46 -0.37 -5.06
C VAL A 181 -6.42 -0.80 -3.61
N PHE A 182 -5.24 -0.85 -3.01
CA PHE A 182 -5.00 -1.25 -1.64
C PHE A 182 -4.86 -0.04 -0.71
N ARG A 183 -5.29 -0.20 0.54
CA ARG A 183 -4.87 0.66 1.64
C ARG A 183 -3.47 0.24 2.08
N ARG A 184 -2.51 1.17 2.11
CA ARG A 184 -1.10 0.90 2.45
C ARG A 184 -0.93 0.17 3.78
N GLN A 185 -1.68 0.58 4.81
CA GLN A 185 -1.62 -0.02 6.14
C GLN A 185 -1.93 -1.53 6.14
N ALA A 186 -2.72 -2.02 5.16
CA ALA A 186 -2.99 -3.44 5.01
C ALA A 186 -1.74 -4.23 4.58
N PHE A 187 -0.86 -3.64 3.76
CA PHE A 187 0.42 -4.29 3.41
C PHE A 187 1.31 -4.47 4.63
N TYR A 188 1.25 -3.56 5.59
CA TYR A 188 2.03 -3.65 6.83
C TYR A 188 1.45 -4.65 7.85
N GLY A 189 0.31 -5.27 7.53
CA GLY A 189 -0.38 -6.21 8.41
C GLY A 189 -0.97 -5.52 9.64
N PHE A 190 -1.41 -4.27 9.51
CA PHE A 190 -2.21 -3.62 10.55
C PHE A 190 -3.69 -3.99 10.39
N ASP A 191 -4.33 -4.33 11.50
CA ASP A 191 -5.75 -4.68 11.52
C ASP A 191 -6.63 -3.46 11.27
N ALA A 192 -7.78 -3.69 10.65
CA ALA A 192 -8.80 -2.67 10.50
C ALA A 192 -9.27 -2.15 11.88
N PRO A 193 -9.61 -0.85 12.00
CA PRO A 193 -10.15 -0.30 13.24
C PRO A 193 -11.37 -1.09 13.71
N LYS A 194 -11.36 -1.48 14.99
CA LYS A 194 -12.46 -2.24 15.60
C LYS A 194 -13.75 -1.41 15.51
N LYS A 195 -14.88 -2.06 15.20
CA LYS A 195 -16.19 -1.42 15.30
C LYS A 195 -16.35 -0.91 16.74
N LYS A 196 -16.63 0.38 16.90
CA LYS A 196 -17.06 0.90 18.22
C LYS A 196 -18.28 0.09 18.63
N LYS A 197 -18.16 -0.67 19.71
CA LYS A 197 -19.32 -1.35 20.29
C LYS A 197 -20.31 -0.25 20.63
N SER A 198 -21.55 -0.39 20.18
CA SER A 198 -22.62 0.46 20.70
C SER A 198 -22.55 0.36 22.23
N PRO A 199 -22.62 1.48 22.98
CA PRO A 199 -22.71 1.40 24.43
C PRO A 199 -23.82 0.41 24.77
N ASN A 200 -23.53 -0.57 25.63
CA ASN A 200 -24.51 -1.55 26.06
C ASN A 200 -25.74 -0.78 26.53
N LYS A 201 -26.83 -0.83 25.77
CA LYS A 201 -28.15 -0.36 26.21
C LYS A 201 -28.71 -1.37 27.21
N THR A 202 -27.94 -1.74 28.23
CA THR A 202 -28.50 -2.26 29.46
C THR A 202 -29.01 -1.04 30.18
N CYS A 203 -30.29 -0.73 29.99
CA CYS A 203 -30.96 0.14 30.93
C CYS A 203 -30.84 -0.54 32.31
N ASN A 204 -30.06 0.04 33.21
CA ASN A 204 -30.19 -0.25 34.65
C ASN A 204 -31.47 0.40 35.21
N CYS A 205 -32.46 0.71 34.35
CA CYS A 205 -33.78 1.20 34.75
C CYS A 205 -34.61 0.13 35.47
N TRP A 206 -34.15 -1.11 35.51
CA TRP A 206 -34.77 -2.17 36.31
C TRP A 206 -34.35 -2.13 37.79
N LEU A 207 -34.29 -0.95 38.42
CA LEU A 207 -34.28 -0.87 39.89
C LEU A 207 -34.77 0.45 40.53
N LYS A 208 -35.26 1.47 39.80
CA LYS A 208 -35.70 2.73 40.45
C LYS A 208 -36.95 3.43 39.90
N CYS A 209 -37.74 2.84 38.99
CA CYS A 209 -39.01 3.45 38.53
C CYS A 209 -40.11 2.43 38.18
N CYS A 210 -40.41 1.53 39.11
CA CYS A 210 -41.70 0.81 39.13
C CYS A 210 -42.14 0.64 40.58
N CYS A 211 -42.51 1.76 41.19
CA CYS A 211 -43.21 1.82 42.48
C CYS A 211 -44.68 2.17 42.27
N PHE A 212 -45.37 1.50 41.34
CA PHE A 212 -46.83 1.43 41.31
C PHE A 212 -47.26 0.10 40.69
N GLY A 213 -47.78 -0.82 41.52
CA GLY A 213 -48.53 -2.00 41.08
C GLY A 213 -47.85 -3.35 41.33
N LEU A 214 -48.37 -4.05 42.33
CA LEU A 214 -48.33 -5.49 42.62
C LEU A 214 -47.61 -6.41 41.61
N CYS A 215 -46.66 -7.23 42.08
CA CYS A 215 -46.75 -8.71 42.03
C CYS A 215 -45.43 -9.43 42.40
N CYS A 216 -45.58 -10.46 43.24
CA CYS A 216 -44.77 -11.69 43.32
C CYS A 216 -43.45 -11.70 44.11
N MET A 217 -43.60 -12.23 45.32
CA MET A 217 -42.65 -12.86 46.24
C MET A 217 -41.51 -13.67 45.59
N GLY A 218 -40.32 -13.66 46.21
CA GLY A 218 -39.31 -14.70 45.99
C GLY A 218 -37.90 -14.38 46.48
N LYS A 219 -37.62 -14.55 47.78
CA LYS A 219 -36.25 -14.55 48.32
C LYS A 219 -35.47 -15.77 47.79
N ARG A 220 -34.32 -15.57 47.14
CA ARG A 220 -33.26 -16.59 47.02
C ARG A 220 -31.87 -16.00 47.16
N LYS A 221 -31.25 -16.23 48.32
CA LYS A 221 -29.80 -16.08 48.55
C LYS A 221 -29.06 -17.19 47.79
N LYS A 222 -28.03 -16.85 47.02
CA LYS A 222 -26.95 -17.78 46.66
C LYS A 222 -25.59 -17.08 46.78
N ASN A 223 -24.82 -17.53 47.77
CA ASN A 223 -23.38 -17.31 47.86
C ASN A 223 -22.69 -17.95 46.65
N LYS A 224 -21.80 -17.22 45.97
CA LYS A 224 -20.75 -17.83 45.14
C LYS A 224 -19.42 -17.10 45.29
N LYS A 225 -18.41 -17.91 45.58
CA LYS A 225 -17.01 -17.61 45.87
C LYS A 225 -16.35 -16.77 44.77
N LEU A 226 -15.59 -15.77 45.20
CA LEU A 226 -14.63 -15.01 44.40
C LEU A 226 -13.47 -15.94 44.01
N LYS A 227 -13.34 -16.28 42.72
CA LYS A 227 -12.12 -16.86 42.14
C LYS A 227 -11.28 -15.75 41.52
N LYS A 228 -10.10 -15.53 42.09
CA LYS A 228 -9.04 -14.64 41.61
C LYS A 228 -8.52 -15.20 40.28
N SER A 229 -8.57 -14.42 39.20
CA SER A 229 -7.89 -14.74 37.95
C SER A 229 -7.05 -13.54 37.49
N LYS A 230 -5.86 -13.87 37.00
CA LYS A 230 -4.67 -13.02 36.83
C LYS A 230 -4.91 -11.84 35.90
N SER A 231 -4.40 -10.68 36.30
CA SER A 231 -4.29 -9.46 35.51
C SER A 231 -3.51 -9.71 34.22
N LYS A 232 -4.13 -9.39 33.09
CA LYS A 232 -3.51 -9.33 31.77
C LYS A 232 -3.35 -7.86 31.41
N LEU A 233 -2.11 -7.46 31.17
CA LEU A 233 -1.62 -6.15 30.73
C LEU A 233 -2.64 -5.37 29.88
N GLU A 234 -3.02 -4.19 30.39
CA GLU A 234 -3.69 -3.14 29.65
C GLU A 234 -2.70 -2.50 28.69
N LEU A 235 -3.00 -2.53 27.39
CA LEU A 235 -2.32 -1.69 26.40
C LEU A 235 -3.17 -0.43 26.25
N MET A 236 -2.57 0.69 26.63
CA MET A 236 -3.15 2.01 26.76
C MET A 236 -3.70 2.52 25.41
N ASP A 237 -4.95 2.96 25.48
CA ASP A 237 -5.73 3.63 24.43
C ASP A 237 -5.13 5.04 24.22
N ILE A 238 -4.39 5.27 23.12
CA ILE A 238 -3.97 6.63 22.75
C ILE A 238 -5.12 7.27 21.96
N SER A 239 -5.97 7.95 22.72
CA SER A 239 -7.07 8.76 22.25
C SER A 239 -6.60 9.94 21.39
N HIS A 240 -7.20 10.03 20.19
CA HIS A 240 -7.55 11.23 19.45
C HIS A 240 -7.20 12.60 20.10
N ARG A 241 -6.29 13.36 19.47
CA ARG A 241 -6.40 14.83 19.43
C ARG A 241 -7.06 15.25 18.13
N LYS A 242 -8.33 15.64 18.24
CA LYS A 242 -9.00 16.56 17.31
C LYS A 242 -8.33 17.93 17.48
N VAL A 243 -7.81 18.53 16.41
CA VAL A 243 -7.62 19.98 16.36
C VAL A 243 -8.81 20.53 15.57
N HIS A 244 -9.66 21.29 16.26
CA HIS A 244 -10.69 22.10 15.64
C HIS A 244 -10.04 23.31 14.96
N SER A 245 -10.64 23.68 13.83
CA SER A 245 -10.50 24.92 13.08
C SER A 245 -10.46 26.18 13.95
N GLU A 246 -9.46 27.04 13.75
CA GLU A 246 -9.66 28.44 13.33
C GLU A 246 -8.34 29.09 12.91
N SER A 247 -8.49 30.05 12.00
CA SER A 247 -7.49 30.85 11.30
C SER A 247 -6.52 31.61 12.21
N SER A 248 -5.22 31.59 11.86
CA SER A 248 -4.33 32.76 11.83
C SER A 248 -2.98 32.38 11.20
N ILE A 249 -2.53 33.22 10.28
CA ILE A 249 -1.20 33.19 9.67
C ILE A 249 -0.17 33.48 10.76
N ASP A 250 0.75 32.56 11.02
CA ASP A 250 2.17 32.91 11.19
C ASP A 250 3.08 31.70 11.00
N GLY A 251 4.18 31.92 10.30
CA GLY A 251 5.17 30.89 9.98
C GLY A 251 5.91 30.46 11.24
N SER A 252 5.78 29.19 11.61
CA SER A 252 6.66 28.57 12.60
C SER A 252 7.15 27.22 12.08
N THR A 253 8.45 27.18 11.83
CA THR A 253 9.24 26.01 11.50
C THR A 253 9.15 25.03 12.66
N ILE A 254 8.30 24.02 12.56
CA ILE A 254 8.28 22.92 13.54
C ILE A 254 9.59 22.16 13.36
N GLY A 255 10.42 22.17 14.41
CA GLY A 255 11.76 21.60 14.44
C GLY A 255 11.77 20.11 14.14
N ASN A 256 12.76 19.70 13.35
CA ASN A 256 12.95 18.35 12.82
C ASN A 256 13.44 17.30 13.87
N GLU A 257 13.46 17.63 15.17
CA GLU A 257 14.06 16.75 16.19
C GLU A 257 13.04 15.84 16.90
N ASP A 258 11.74 16.19 16.93
CA ASP A 258 10.76 15.46 17.75
C ASP A 258 10.16 14.20 17.08
N ILE A 259 10.40 13.97 15.78
CA ILE A 259 9.88 12.78 15.06
C ILE A 259 10.90 11.62 15.10
N LEU A 260 12.15 11.85 15.51
CA LEU A 260 13.26 10.91 15.31
C LEU A 260 13.73 10.12 16.55
N ALA A 261 13.07 10.17 17.71
CA ALA A 261 13.47 9.35 18.88
C ALA A 261 12.29 8.72 19.68
N PRO A 262 12.37 7.46 20.16
CA PRO A 262 13.18 6.32 19.75
C PRO A 262 12.31 5.31 18.97
N ILE A 263 12.43 5.30 17.65
CA ILE A 263 11.75 4.33 16.77
C ILE A 263 12.30 2.89 16.94
N SER A 264 13.33 2.72 17.78
CA SER A 264 13.96 1.43 18.05
C SER A 264 13.25 0.61 19.14
N SER A 265 12.00 0.22 18.90
CA SER A 265 11.59 -1.08 19.47
C SER A 265 12.20 -2.15 18.57
N GLN A 266 13.00 -3.07 19.12
CA GLN A 266 13.56 -4.21 18.38
C GLN A 266 12.47 -4.97 17.58
N LYS A 267 11.22 -4.89 18.04
CA LYS A 267 10.04 -5.41 17.36
C LYS A 267 9.78 -4.76 16.00
N PHE A 268 9.89 -3.43 15.87
CA PHE A 268 9.69 -2.75 14.59
C PHE A 268 10.81 -3.04 13.61
N VAL A 269 12.07 -3.07 14.08
CA VAL A 269 13.21 -3.45 13.24
C VAL A 269 13.06 -4.88 12.71
N LYS A 270 12.68 -5.82 13.60
CA LYS A 270 12.38 -7.20 13.19
C LYS A 270 11.20 -7.27 12.21
N LYS A 271 10.16 -6.44 12.39
CA LYS A 271 8.98 -6.49 11.53
C LYS A 271 9.22 -5.86 10.15
N PHE A 272 9.82 -4.67 10.10
CA PHE A 272 9.86 -3.83 8.90
C PHE A 272 11.24 -3.69 8.24
N GLY A 273 12.32 -4.01 8.96
CA GLY A 273 13.69 -3.84 8.49
C GLY A 273 14.45 -2.74 9.24
N GLN A 274 15.66 -2.45 8.80
CA GLN A 274 16.62 -1.61 9.54
C GLN A 274 16.45 -0.10 9.29
N SER A 275 15.74 0.30 8.24
CA SER A 275 15.57 1.71 7.88
C SER A 275 14.70 2.46 8.90
N PRO A 276 15.24 3.46 9.62
CA PRO A 276 14.46 4.26 10.55
C PRO A 276 13.44 5.15 9.83
N ILE A 277 13.79 5.66 8.64
CA ILE A 277 12.93 6.51 7.81
C ILE A 277 11.72 5.72 7.32
N PHE A 278 11.93 4.49 6.85
CA PHE A 278 10.84 3.62 6.44
C PHE A 278 9.93 3.30 7.64
N ILE A 279 10.48 2.92 8.79
CA ILE A 279 9.69 2.62 9.98
C ILE A 279 8.87 3.85 10.40
N ALA A 280 9.45 5.05 10.44
CA ALA A 280 8.74 6.29 10.72
C ALA A 280 7.57 6.50 9.75
N SER A 281 7.82 6.30 8.46
CA SER A 281 6.81 6.46 7.41
C SER A 281 5.63 5.49 7.57
N THR A 282 5.85 4.29 8.13
CA THR A 282 4.75 3.33 8.36
C THR A 282 3.72 3.80 9.39
N GLN A 283 4.12 4.69 10.31
CA GLN A 283 3.26 5.19 11.38
C GLN A 283 2.38 6.35 10.93
N LEU A 284 2.72 6.99 9.81
CA LEU A 284 1.95 8.07 9.21
C LEU A 284 0.82 7.49 8.35
N VAL A 285 -0.42 7.57 8.86
CA VAL A 285 -1.59 6.90 8.25
C VAL A 285 -2.22 7.73 7.13
N ASP A 286 -2.16 9.05 7.24
CA ASP A 286 -2.89 9.99 6.36
C ASP A 286 -2.07 10.47 5.16
N GLY A 287 -1.05 9.72 4.76
CA GLY A 287 -0.24 10.03 3.57
C GLY A 287 0.79 11.14 3.79
N GLU A 288 1.01 11.53 5.04
CA GLU A 288 2.09 12.46 5.40
C GLU A 288 3.44 11.81 5.05
N THR A 289 4.29 12.58 4.38
CA THR A 289 5.67 12.18 4.12
C THR A 289 6.54 12.61 5.28
N VAL A 290 7.40 11.71 5.77
CA VAL A 290 8.49 12.13 6.65
C VAL A 290 9.38 13.06 5.84
N LYS A 291 9.33 14.37 6.12
CA LYS A 291 10.22 15.34 5.49
C LYS A 291 11.62 15.09 6.01
N HIS A 292 12.40 14.30 5.29
CA HIS A 292 13.79 14.01 5.64
C HIS A 292 14.73 14.36 4.49
N GLY A 293 15.59 15.33 4.75
CA GLY A 293 16.72 15.68 3.90
C GLY A 293 16.37 16.16 2.48
N SER A 294 17.40 16.18 1.65
CA SER A 294 17.29 16.49 0.22
C SER A 294 16.73 15.29 -0.57
N LEU A 295 16.31 15.52 -1.82
CA LEU A 295 15.93 14.43 -2.74
C LEU A 295 17.04 13.38 -2.86
N ALA A 296 18.31 13.79 -2.86
CA ALA A 296 19.45 12.87 -2.90
C ALA A 296 19.45 11.94 -1.68
N SER A 297 19.20 12.46 -0.48
CA SER A 297 19.10 11.66 0.75
C SER A 297 17.94 10.66 0.69
N GLN A 298 16.78 11.08 0.17
CA GLN A 298 15.62 10.21 -0.03
C GLN A 298 15.91 9.09 -1.05
N LEU A 299 16.65 9.39 -2.11
CA LEU A 299 17.07 8.41 -3.11
C LEU A 299 18.10 7.43 -2.54
N THR A 300 19.07 7.90 -1.76
CA THR A 300 20.03 7.03 -1.04
C THR A 300 19.29 6.06 -0.12
N GLU A 301 18.33 6.55 0.66
CA GLU A 301 17.51 5.71 1.53
C GLU A 301 16.65 4.74 0.72
N SER A 302 16.09 5.20 -0.41
CA SER A 302 15.30 4.36 -1.30
C SER A 302 16.11 3.22 -1.91
N ILE A 303 17.39 3.46 -2.25
CA ILE A 303 18.34 2.44 -2.69
C ILE A 303 18.62 1.44 -1.56
N HIS A 304 18.80 1.92 -0.33
CA HIS A 304 19.01 1.06 0.83
C HIS A 304 17.85 0.08 1.06
N VAL A 305 16.59 0.55 1.00
CA VAL A 305 15.40 -0.29 1.24
C VAL A 305 15.09 -1.29 0.12
N ILE A 306 15.73 -1.19 -1.06
CA ILE A 306 15.60 -2.17 -2.16
C ILE A 306 16.78 -3.14 -2.27
N SER A 307 17.73 -3.07 -1.33
CA SER A 307 18.86 -3.99 -1.29
C SER A 307 18.41 -5.45 -1.17
N CYS A 308 19.18 -6.37 -1.73
CA CYS A 308 18.81 -7.79 -1.81
C CYS A 308 18.65 -8.45 -0.43
N GLY A 309 19.42 -7.99 0.56
CA GLY A 309 19.38 -8.49 1.93
C GLY A 309 18.37 -7.80 2.85
N TYR A 310 17.64 -6.79 2.38
CA TYR A 310 16.77 -5.98 3.25
C TYR A 310 15.67 -6.81 3.93
N GLU A 311 15.15 -7.82 3.24
CA GLU A 311 14.07 -8.68 3.76
C GLU A 311 14.59 -9.81 4.66
N GLU A 312 15.91 -10.02 4.75
CA GLU A 312 16.48 -11.06 5.57
C GLU A 312 16.23 -10.80 7.06
N LYS A 313 15.86 -11.87 7.78
CA LYS A 313 15.53 -11.82 9.22
C LYS A 313 14.40 -10.84 9.58
N THR A 314 13.63 -10.41 8.58
CA THR A 314 12.41 -9.62 8.78
C THR A 314 11.14 -10.49 8.69
N GLU A 315 9.99 -9.85 8.94
CA GLU A 315 8.66 -10.46 8.76
C GLU A 315 8.05 -10.18 7.37
N TRP A 316 8.82 -9.61 6.42
CA TRP A 316 8.40 -9.48 5.02
C TRP A 316 8.11 -10.85 4.40
N GLY A 317 6.95 -10.93 3.75
CA GLY A 317 6.40 -12.15 3.16
C GLY A 317 5.82 -13.17 4.13
N LYS A 318 6.05 -13.02 5.45
CA LYS A 318 5.51 -13.89 6.50
C LYS A 318 4.25 -13.30 7.12
N GLU A 319 4.39 -12.11 7.70
CA GLU A 319 3.31 -11.33 8.31
C GLU A 319 3.08 -10.02 7.57
N VAL A 320 4.16 -9.37 7.12
CA VAL A 320 4.09 -8.16 6.30
C VAL A 320 3.95 -8.56 4.83
N ASN A 321 2.98 -7.95 4.16
CA ASN A 321 2.65 -8.17 2.76
C ASN A 321 2.36 -9.64 2.39
N LYS A 322 1.90 -10.42 3.36
CA LYS A 322 1.50 -11.84 3.19
C LYS A 322 0.49 -12.05 2.05
N MET A 323 -0.33 -11.03 1.80
CA MET A 323 -1.37 -11.06 0.77
C MET A 323 -0.81 -11.20 -0.64
N LEU A 324 0.35 -10.59 -0.94
CA LEU A 324 0.96 -10.67 -2.26
C LEU A 324 1.79 -11.96 -2.47
N MET A 325 2.21 -12.63 -1.39
CA MET A 325 3.00 -13.87 -1.47
C MET A 325 2.15 -15.13 -1.74
N LYS A 326 0.83 -15.09 -1.52
CA LYS A 326 -0.05 -16.25 -1.72
C LYS A 326 -0.53 -16.46 -3.16
N ILE A 327 -0.08 -15.62 -4.10
CA ILE A 327 -0.54 -15.59 -5.50
C ILE A 327 0.55 -16.09 -6.47
N GLN A 328 1.68 -16.56 -5.95
CA GLN A 328 2.73 -17.23 -6.73
C GLN A 328 2.52 -18.74 -6.75
#